data_AF-A0A835MDZ3-F1
#
_entry.id   AF-A0A835MDZ3-F1
#
_cell.length_a   1.000
_cell.length_b   1.000
_cell.length_c   1.000
_cell.angle_alpha   90.00
_cell.angle_beta   90.00
_cell.angle_gamma   90.00
#
_symmetry.space_group_name_H-M   'P 1'
#
loop_
_entity.id
_entity.type
_entity.pdbx_description
1 polymer ?
#
loop_
_entity_poly.entity_id
_entity_poly.type
_entity_poly.pdbx_seq_one_letter_code
_entity_poly.pdbx_strand_id
1 'polypeptide(L)' 'MRKHSCKWRKIERPRLSSTRNNPRATRASVRKKLHQLHRIIPGCEAMDNTETLFQMTANYIFALQLEVSVLQSLCAYHDV' A
#
# COMPACT_ATOMS: atom_id res chain seq x y z
N MET A 1 36.42 5.43 53.16
CA MET A 1 36.11 4.43 52.10
C MET A 1 34.81 4.83 51.39
N ARG A 2 34.88 5.31 50.14
CA ARG A 2 33.71 5.80 49.38
C ARG A 2 33.09 4.63 48.61
N LYS A 3 31.84 4.27 48.93
CA LYS A 3 31.10 3.24 48.18
C LYS A 3 30.51 3.90 46.92
N HIS A 4 31.08 3.57 45.76
CA HIS A 4 30.52 3.98 44.47
C HIS A 4 29.21 3.21 44.24
N SER A 5 28.11 3.96 44.21
CA SER A 5 26.77 3.47 43.88
C SER A 5 26.68 3.21 42.37
N CYS A 6 26.61 1.95 41.98
CA CYS A 6 26.33 1.58 40.59
C CYS A 6 24.83 1.81 40.31
N LYS A 7 24.50 2.99 39.78
CA LYS A 7 23.18 3.28 39.19
C LYS A 7 23.02 2.45 37.92
N TRP A 8 22.33 1.31 38.02
CA TRP A 8 21.86 0.58 36.86
C TRP A 8 20.88 1.45 36.09
N ARG A 9 21.31 1.95 34.92
CA ARG A 9 20.43 2.60 33.95
C ARG A 9 19.44 1.54 33.48
N LYS A 10 18.18 1.65 33.89
CA LYS A 10 17.07 0.91 33.27
C LYS A 10 17.05 1.30 31.79
N ILE A 11 17.60 0.44 30.94
CA ILE A 11 17.34 0.48 29.50
C ILE A 11 15.87 0.11 29.38
N GLU A 12 15.02 1.11 29.25
CA GLU A 12 13.63 0.92 28.88
C GLU A 12 13.63 0.25 27.51
N ARG A 13 13.38 -1.06 27.48
CA ARG A 13 13.07 -1.77 26.24
C ARG A 13 11.94 -0.98 25.57
N PRO A 14 12.06 -0.60 24.28
CA PRO A 14 10.95 -0.03 23.56
C PRO A 14 9.80 -1.01 23.71
N ARG A 15 8.73 -0.59 24.41
CA ARG A 15 7.49 -1.35 24.39
C ARG A 15 7.07 -1.30 22.93
N LEU A 16 7.33 -2.39 22.20
CA LEU A 16 6.62 -2.66 20.97
C LEU A 16 5.17 -2.69 21.39
N SER A 17 4.50 -1.55 21.25
CA SER A 17 3.08 -1.42 21.45
C SER A 17 2.49 -2.50 20.56
N SER A 18 2.03 -3.58 21.18
CA SER A 18 1.21 -4.57 20.53
C SER A 18 0.09 -3.78 19.89
N THR A 19 0.22 -3.55 18.58
CA THR A 19 -0.80 -2.90 17.77
C THR A 19 -2.00 -3.80 17.95
N ARG A 20 -2.87 -3.41 18.88
CA ARG A 20 -4.09 -4.13 19.19
C ARG A 20 -4.82 -4.21 17.86
N ASN A 21 -4.75 -5.37 17.21
CA ASN A 21 -5.38 -5.67 15.94
C ASN A 21 -6.89 -5.55 16.17
N ASN A 22 -7.41 -4.33 16.16
CA ASN A 22 -8.81 -4.05 16.31
C ASN A 22 -9.44 -4.37 14.95
N PRO A 23 -10.21 -5.47 14.82
CA PRO A 23 -10.70 -5.92 13.52
C PRO A 23 -11.58 -4.87 12.83
N ARG A 24 -12.21 -3.98 13.60
CA ARG A 24 -12.96 -2.83 13.07
C ARG A 24 -12.06 -1.79 12.41
N ALA A 25 -10.90 -1.50 13.00
CA ALA A 25 -9.94 -0.56 12.42
C ALA A 25 -9.34 -1.11 11.12
N THR A 26 -9.02 -2.41 11.10
CA THR A 26 -8.53 -3.09 9.89
C THR A 26 -9.59 -3.08 8.78
N ARG A 27 -10.85 -3.41 9.08
CA ARG A 27 -11.95 -3.35 8.11
C ARG A 27 -12.18 -1.95 7.54
N ALA A 28 -12.14 -0.92 8.38
CA ALA A 28 -12.27 0.47 7.93
C ALA A 28 -11.11 0.89 7.00
N SER A 29 -9.89 0.47 7.32
CA SER A 29 -8.70 0.71 6.50
C SER A 29 -8.82 0.02 5.13
N VAL A 30 -9.24 -1.24 5.09
CA VAL A 30 -9.46 -1.99 3.83
C VAL A 30 -10.52 -1.31 2.97
N ARG A 31 -11.66 -0.91 3.55
CA ARG A 31 -12.70 -0.17 2.82
C ARG A 31 -12.19 1.14 2.22
N LYS A 32 -11.38 1.90 2.99
CA LYS A 32 -10.77 3.14 2.50
C LYS A 32 -9.85 2.88 1.30
N LYS A 33 -9.03 1.83 1.34
CA LYS A 33 -8.15 1.43 0.23
C LYS A 33 -8.94 0.98 -1.00
N LEU A 34 -10.00 0.20 -0.82
CA LEU A 34 -10.87 -0.20 -1.93
C LEU A 34 -11.53 1.01 -2.58
N HIS A 35 -12.04 1.95 -1.78
CA HIS A 35 -12.61 3.19 -2.31
C HIS A 35 -11.59 4.03 -3.07
N GLN A 36 -10.33 4.07 -2.61
CA GLN A 36 -9.24 4.71 -3.37
C GLN A 36 -8.99 4.00 -4.69
N LEU A 37 -9.00 2.67 -4.71
CA LEU A 37 -8.80 1.89 -5.93
C LEU A 37 -9.91 2.18 -6.96
N HIS A 38 -11.18 2.20 -6.53
CA HIS A 38 -12.31 2.59 -7.39
C HIS A 38 -12.13 3.94 -8.08
N ARG A 39 -11.52 4.91 -7.40
CA ARG A 39 -11.29 6.26 -7.95
C ARG A 39 -10.14 6.32 -8.96
N ILE A 40 -9.23 5.36 -8.93
CA ILE A 40 -8.06 5.32 -9.82
C ILE A 40 -8.41 4.56 -11.10
N ILE A 41 -9.20 3.48 -10.99
CA ILE A 41 -9.53 2.62 -12.13
C ILE A 41 -10.66 3.26 -12.95
N PRO A 42 -10.43 3.62 -14.22
CA PRO A 42 -11.46 4.19 -15.07
C PRO A 42 -12.66 3.25 -15.23
N GLY A 43 -13.88 3.81 -15.23
CA GLY A 43 -15.11 3.03 -15.43
C GLY A 43 -15.59 2.22 -14.23
N CYS A 44 -14.98 2.40 -13.05
CA CYS A 44 -15.31 1.63 -11.84
C CYS A 44 -16.16 2.41 -10.80
N GLU A 45 -16.75 3.54 -11.19
CA GLU A 45 -17.38 4.51 -10.27
C GLU A 45 -18.58 3.97 -9.47
N ALA A 46 -19.21 2.87 -9.92
CA ALA A 46 -20.45 2.33 -9.35
C ALA A 46 -20.45 0.81 -9.11
N MET A 47 -19.31 0.12 -9.16
CA MET A 47 -19.30 -1.34 -8.97
C MET A 47 -19.26 -1.73 -7.48
N ASP A 48 -20.35 -2.30 -6.97
CA ASP A 48 -20.41 -2.86 -5.61
C ASP A 48 -19.69 -4.20 -5.45
N ASN A 49 -19.28 -4.84 -6.56
CA ASN A 49 -18.61 -6.14 -6.55
C ASN A 49 -17.07 -5.99 -6.52
N THR A 50 -16.45 -6.52 -5.47
CA THR A 50 -14.99 -6.50 -5.29
C THR A 50 -14.25 -7.40 -6.27
N GLU A 51 -14.87 -8.50 -6.72
CA GLU A 51 -14.24 -9.43 -7.66
C GLU A 51 -14.03 -8.78 -9.03
N THR A 52 -15.04 -8.06 -9.51
CA THR A 52 -14.95 -7.32 -10.77
C THR A 52 -13.98 -6.15 -10.69
N LEU A 53 -13.88 -5.48 -9.52
CA LEU A 53 -12.88 -4.43 -9.30
C LEU A 53 -11.45 -4.95 -9.48
N PHE A 54 -11.12 -6.09 -8.88
CA PHE A 54 -9.76 -6.64 -8.99
C PHE A 54 -9.46 -7.09 -10.43
N GLN A 55 -10.43 -7.69 -11.12
CA GLN A 55 -10.26 -8.06 -12.53
C GLN A 55 -10.04 -6.81 -13.43
N MET A 56 -10.86 -5.76 -13.25
CA MET A 56 -10.68 -4.50 -13.97
C MET A 56 -9.33 -3.86 -13.66
N THR A 57 -8.90 -3.92 -12.40
CA THR A 57 -7.58 -3.44 -11.98
C THR A 57 -6.45 -4.18 -12.71
N ALA A 58 -6.53 -5.51 -12.78
CA ALA A 58 -5.53 -6.32 -13.48
C ALA A 58 -5.50 -5.98 -14.99
N ASN A 59 -6.66 -5.86 -15.62
CA ASN A 59 -6.77 -5.48 -17.03
C ASN A 59 -6.19 -4.08 -17.28
N TYR A 60 -6.45 -3.12 -16.38
CA TYR A 60 -5.95 -1.76 -16.50
C TYR A 60 -4.42 -1.68 -16.33
N ILE A 61 -3.85 -2.43 -15.38
CA ILE A 61 -2.39 -2.55 -15.23
C ILE A 61 -1.77 -3.11 -16.50
N PHE A 62 -2.37 -4.16 -17.06
CA PHE A 62 -1.88 -4.77 -18.30
C PHE A 62 -1.92 -3.80 -19.48
N ALA A 63 -3.02 -3.06 -19.64
CA ALA A 63 -3.15 -2.03 -20.69
C ALA A 63 -2.06 -0.96 -20.57
N LEU A 64 -1.84 -0.42 -19.36
CA LEU A 64 -0.79 0.56 -19.11
C LEU A 64 0.61 0.01 -19.41
N GLN A 65 0.89 -1.24 -19.04
CA GLN A 65 2.18 -1.87 -19.36
C GLN A 65 2.40 -1.96 -20.87
N LEU A 66 1.37 -2.31 -21.62
CA LEU A 66 1.44 -2.41 -23.08
C LEU A 66 1.63 -1.03 -23.73
N GLU A 67 0.88 -0.02 -23.28
CA GLU A 67 1.04 1.37 -23.73
C GLU A 67 2.46 1.89 -23.51
N VAL A 68 3.01 1.69 -22.30
CA VAL A 68 4.39 2.07 -21.98
C VAL A 68 5.39 1.31 -22.84
N SER A 69 5.20 0.01 -23.07
CA SER A 69 6.09 -0.79 -23.92
C SER A 69 6.10 -0.33 -25.37
N VAL A 70 4.94 0.06 -25.90
CA VAL A 70 4.82 0.62 -27.25
C VAL A 70 5.53 1.97 -27.32
N LEU A 71 5.30 2.86 -26.36
CA LEU A 71 5.97 4.17 -26.29
C LEU A 71 7.50 4.03 -26.18
N GLN A 72 7.99 3.10 -25.36
CA GLN A 72 9.42 2.81 -25.25
C GLN A 72 10.01 2.33 -26.59
N SER A 73 9.31 1.44 -27.29
CA SER A 73 9.73 0.97 -28.61
C SER A 73 9.78 2.11 -29.63
N LEU A 74 8.81 3.03 -29.59
CA LEU A 74 8.79 4.20 -30.46
C LEU A 74 9.93 5.17 -30.14
N CYS A 75 10.19 5.46 -28.86
CA CYS A 75 11.33 6.29 -28.47
C CYS A 75 12.66 5.67 -28.92
N ALA A 76 12.83 4.36 -28.71
CA ALA A 76 14.02 3.64 -29.17
C ALA A 76 14.19 3.66 -30.70
N TYR A 77 13.07 3.63 -31.44
CA TYR A 77 13.09 3.75 -32.90
C TYR A 77 13.44 5.17 -33.37
N HIS A 78 13.03 6.19 -32.63
CA HIS A 78 13.24 7.59 -32.96
C HIS A 78 14.51 8.21 -32.33
N ASP A 79 15.32 7.43 -31.62
CA ASP A 79 16.59 7.83 -30.99
C ASP A 79 16.46 9.07 -30.08
N VAL A 80 15.39 9.11 -29.28
CA VAL A 80 15.14 10.11 -28.21
C VAL A 80 15.40 9.50 -26.83
#